data_AF-A0A9D7SPP7-F1
#
_entry.id   AF-A0A9D7SPP7-F1
#
_cell.length_a   1.000
_cell.length_b   1.000
_cell.length_c   1.000
_cell.angle_alpha   90.00
_cell.angle_beta   90.00
_cell.angle_gamma   90.00
#
_symmetry.space_group_name_H-M   'P 1'
#
loop_
_entity.id
_entity.type
_entity.pdbx_description
1 polymer ?
#
loop_
_entity_poly.entity_id
_entity_poly.type
_entity_poly.pdbx_seq_one_letter_code
_entity_poly.pdbx_strand_id
1 'polypeptide(L)' 'MNQLPETGFLRLRQIIGDPKAEPPIPPLIPIKKTCWWDGVKSGRFPKPVKLGPRVTAWRVEDIRALIASA' A
#
# COMPACT_ATOMS: atom_id res chain seq x y z
N MET A 1 -1.90 5.76 -16.09
CA MET A 1 -0.90 5.47 -15.04
C MET A 1 -1.16 6.42 -13.89
N ASN A 2 -1.50 5.92 -12.70
CA ASN A 2 -1.68 6.81 -11.54
C ASN A 2 -0.30 7.22 -11.02
N GLN A 3 0.12 8.46 -11.31
CA GLN A 3 1.30 9.02 -10.69
C GLN A 3 1.04 9.17 -9.20
N LEU A 4 1.86 8.52 -8.39
CA LEU A 4 1.85 8.73 -6.94
C LEU A 4 2.32 10.16 -6.65
N PRO A 5 1.72 10.89 -5.71
CA PRO A 5 2.29 12.14 -5.22
C PRO A 5 3.67 11.89 -4.58
N GLU A 6 4.47 12.94 -4.36
CA GLU A 6 5.78 12.80 -3.68
C GLU A 6 5.60 12.40 -2.21
N THR A 7 4.59 12.95 -1.55
CA THR A 7 4.26 12.69 -0.15
C THR A 7 2.78 12.36 0.02
N GLY A 8 2.42 11.78 1.16
CA GLY A 8 1.04 11.47 1.52
C GLY A 8 0.85 10.03 2.02
N PHE A 9 -0.41 9.57 1.98
CA PHE A 9 -0.80 8.29 2.55
C PHE A 9 -1.58 7.43 1.57
N LEU A 10 -1.26 6.15 1.51
CA LEU A 10 -1.96 5.13 0.75
C LEU A 10 -2.70 4.16 1.66
N ARG A 11 -3.90 3.78 1.24
CA ARG A 11 -4.67 2.70 1.86
C ARG A 11 -4.28 1.38 1.21
N LEU A 12 -4.52 0.27 1.92
CA LEU A 12 -4.22 -1.07 1.42
C LEU A 12 -4.74 -1.33 0.00
N ARG A 13 -6.01 -0.98 -0.29
CA ARG A 13 -6.63 -1.14 -1.62
C ARG A 13 -5.89 -0.40 -2.74
N GLN A 14 -5.22 0.71 -2.44
CA GLN A 14 -4.43 1.45 -3.43
C GLN A 14 -3.06 0.80 -3.66
N ILE A 15 -2.56 0.03 -2.69
CA ILE A 15 -1.27 -0.67 -2.78
C ILE A 15 -1.44 -1.98 -3.54
N ILE A 16 -2.38 -2.84 -3.10
CA ILE A 16 -2.60 -4.17 -3.66
C ILE A 16 -3.63 -4.20 -4.81
N GLY A 17 -4.17 -3.03 -5.17
CA GLY A 17 -5.22 -2.89 -6.16
C GLY A 17 -6.60 -3.33 -5.65
N ASP A 18 -7.61 -2.93 -6.41
CA ASP A 18 -8.98 -3.38 -6.25
C ASP A 18 -9.68 -3.47 -7.62
N PRO A 19 -9.82 -4.67 -8.20
CA PRO A 19 -10.49 -4.84 -9.47
C PRO A 19 -12.01 -4.64 -9.39
N LYS A 20 -12.59 -4.60 -8.18
CA LYS A 20 -14.02 -4.39 -7.96
C LYS A 20 -14.38 -2.92 -7.73
N ALA A 21 -13.38 -2.04 -7.63
CA ALA A 21 -13.62 -0.61 -7.56
C ALA A 21 -14.04 -0.07 -8.94
N GLU A 22 -14.74 1.07 -8.95
CA GLU A 22 -15.14 1.74 -10.17
C GLU A 22 -14.62 3.19 -10.15
N PRO A 23 -13.64 3.53 -11.02
CA PRO A 23 -12.90 2.65 -11.93
C PRO A 23 -11.98 1.64 -11.19
N PRO A 24 -11.61 0.51 -11.81
CA PRO A 24 -10.71 -0.47 -11.21
C PRO A 24 -9.39 0.15 -10.79
N ILE A 25 -8.94 -0.17 -9.57
CA ILE A 25 -7.68 0.33 -9.03
C ILE A 25 -6.59 -0.68 -9.38
N PRO A 26 -5.62 -0.35 -10.25
CA PRO A 26 -4.50 -1.25 -10.54
C PRO A 26 -3.59 -1.39 -9.31
N PRO A 27 -3.04 -2.60 -9.06
CA PRO A 27 -2.08 -2.79 -7.98
C PRO A 27 -0.75 -2.08 -8.28
N LEU A 28 -0.18 -1.43 -7.26
CA LEU A 28 1.23 -1.02 -7.27
C LEU A 28 2.13 -2.23 -7.01
N ILE A 29 1.71 -3.09 -6.08
CA ILE A 29 2.40 -4.32 -5.70
C ILE A 29 1.38 -5.45 -5.84
N PRO A 30 1.49 -6.33 -6.86
CA PRO A 30 0.45 -7.28 -7.23
C PRO A 30 0.42 -8.52 -6.32
N ILE A 31 0.19 -8.32 -5.02
CA ILE A 31 0.07 -9.38 -4.02
C ILE A 31 -1.28 -9.34 -3.30
N LYS A 32 -1.69 -10.47 -2.73
CA LYS A 32 -2.94 -10.54 -1.96
C LYS A 32 -2.80 -9.88 -0.59
N LYS A 33 -3.94 -9.43 -0.04
CA LYS A 33 -4.06 -8.80 1.29
C LYS A 33 -3.36 -9.60 2.40
N THR A 34 -3.52 -10.92 2.43
CA THR A 34 -2.91 -11.78 3.47
C THR A 34 -1.39 -11.70 3.42
N CYS A 35 -0.80 -11.90 2.23
CA CYS A 35 0.64 -11.77 2.01
C CYS A 35 1.18 -10.39 2.42
N TRP A 36 0.42 -9.32 2.14
CA TRP A 36 0.77 -7.97 2.62
C TRP A 36 0.83 -7.91 4.15
N TRP A 37 -0.21 -8.36 4.85
CA TRP A 37 -0.21 -8.33 6.33
C TRP A 37 0.84 -9.24 6.95
N ASP A 38 1.08 -10.41 6.38
CA ASP A 38 2.13 -11.32 6.84
C ASP A 38 3.51 -10.70 6.65
N GLY A 39 3.74 -10.04 5.51
CA GLY A 39 4.99 -9.31 5.26
C GLY A 39 5.17 -8.08 6.15
N VAL A 40 4.09 -7.39 6.51
CA VAL A 40 4.14 -6.31 7.53
C VAL A 40 4.52 -6.89 8.90
N LYS A 41 3.94 -8.04 9.27
CA LYS A 41 4.22 -8.72 10.55
C LYS A 41 5.65 -9.25 10.62
N SER A 42 6.17 -9.79 9.52
CA SER A 42 7.56 -10.30 9.44
C SER A 42 8.61 -9.20 9.25
N GLY A 43 8.19 -7.95 9.02
CA GLY A 43 9.10 -6.81 8.79
C GLY A 43 9.60 -6.67 7.36
N ARG A 44 9.11 -7.49 6.42
CA ARG A 44 9.43 -7.37 4.99
C ARG A 44 8.79 -6.15 4.32
N PHE A 45 7.61 -5.73 4.80
CA PHE A 45 6.88 -4.58 4.27
C PHE A 45 6.79 -3.46 5.30
N PRO A 46 6.67 -2.19 4.86
CA PRO A 46 6.66 -1.05 5.77
C PRO A 46 5.51 -1.13 6.78
N LYS A 47 5.80 -0.65 7.99
CA LYS A 47 4.82 -0.64 9.08
C LYS A 47 3.69 0.36 8.76
N PRO A 48 2.43 0.01 9.05
CA PRO A 48 1.33 0.93 8.84
C PRO A 48 1.33 2.08 9.85
N VAL A 49 0.84 3.22 9.41
CA VAL A 49 0.51 4.40 10.24
C VAL A 49 -0.99 4.40 10.53
N LYS A 50 -1.37 4.64 11.79
CA LYS A 50 -2.77 4.84 12.19
C LYS A 50 -3.12 6.32 12.07
N LEU A 51 -4.03 6.64 11.14
CA LEU A 51 -4.56 8.01 10.98
C LEU A 51 -5.82 8.25 11.84
N GLY A 52 -6.39 7.17 12.39
CA GLY A 52 -7.55 7.22 13.27
C GLY A 52 -7.98 5.81 13.71
N PRO A 53 -9.04 5.67 14.52
CA PRO A 53 -9.42 4.42 15.17
C PRO A 53 -9.60 3.23 14.21
N ARG A 54 -10.10 3.48 13.00
CA ARG A 54 -10.32 2.46 11.94
C ARG A 54 -9.58 2.78 10.64
N VAL A 55 -8.63 3.70 10.68
CA VAL A 55 -7.92 4.17 9.49
C VAL A 55 -6.45 3.78 9.59
N THR A 56 -6.07 2.83 8.74
CA THR A 56 -4.68 2.38 8.59
C THR A 56 -4.21 2.74 7.20
N ALA A 57 -3.03 3.35 7.12
CA ALA A 57 -2.42 3.80 5.89
C ALA A 57 -0.90 3.59 5.90
N TRP A 58 -0.26 3.78 4.75
CA TRP A 58 1.20 3.72 4.58
C TRP A 58 1.68 5.00 3.93
N ARG A 59 2.88 5.46 4.28
CA ARG A 59 3.45 6.63 3.61
C ARG A 59 3.81 6.27 2.19
N VAL A 60 3.56 7.19 1.27
CA VAL A 60 3.92 7.01 -0.14
C VAL A 60 5.43 6.80 -0.29
N GLU A 61 6.24 7.50 0.51
CA GLU A 61 7.69 7.40 0.54
C GLU A 61 8.17 5.98 0.87
N ASP A 62 7.60 5.35 1.90
CA ASP A 62 7.97 3.99 2.30
C ASP A 62 7.63 2.97 1.20
N ILE A 63 6.51 3.16 0.50
CA ILE A 63 6.09 2.29 -0.59
C ILE A 63 6.98 2.49 -1.82
N ARG A 64 7.36 3.74 -2.13
CA ARG A 64 8.32 4.05 -3.20
C ARG A 64 9.69 3.44 -2.88
N ALA A 65 10.17 3.57 -1.65
CA ALA A 65 11.42 2.97 -1.20
C ALA A 65 11.39 1.44 -1.33
N LEU A 66 10.28 0.80 -0.93
CA LEU A 66 10.10 -0.64 -1.11
C LEU A 66 10.20 -1.05 -2.59
N ILE A 67 9.50 -0.34 -3.50
CA ILE A 67 9.53 -0.62 -4.94
C ILE A 67 10.93 -0.40 -5.51
N ALA A 68 11.66 0.62 -5.06
CA ALA A 68 13.03 0.89 -5.51
C ALA A 68 14.07 -0.10 -4.96
N SER A 69 13.80 -0.72 -3.81
CA SER A 69 14.69 -1.70 -3.15
C SER A 69 14.49 -3.14 -3.63
N ALA A 70 13.41 -3.40 -4.36
CA ALA A 70 13.06 -4.73 -4.89
C ALA A 70 13.77 -4.98 -6.23
#